data_AF-A0A2T7TRC7-F1
#
_entry.id   AF-A0A2T7TRC7-F1
#
_cell.length_a   1.000
_cell.length_b   1.000
_cell.length_c   1.000
_cell.angle_alpha   90.00
_cell.angle_beta   90.00
_cell.angle_gamma   90.00
#
_symmetry.space_group_name_H-M   'P 1'
#
loop_
_entity.id
_entity.type
_entity.pdbx_description
1 polymer ?
#
loop_
_entity_poly.entity_id
_entity_poly.type
_entity_poly.pdbx_seq_one_letter_code
_entity_poly.pdbx_strand_id
1 'polypeptide(L)'
;MGGAVMTPNREVFRAFLKFGSPQKTGVTGVTGVTVNKINNLPGHTAEKESVTGVTEIAGYIPASSDLDERQAIAEVEGGIPPLYSAGFARLQLTPPPGLSVPQWLEAVDDAGRFLDAFGQQAQAIGWRADDLFRPDGLVQTLQGAHVNKITTTTAVRSDGRIFKGVVSE
;
A
#
# COMPACT_ATOMS: atom_id res chain seq x y z
N MET A 1 -3.95 5.32 -34.00
CA MET A 1 -2.82 4.68 -33.30
C MET A 1 -2.14 5.75 -32.46
N GLY A 2 -1.92 5.47 -31.17
CA GLY A 2 -1.30 6.40 -30.23
C GLY A 2 -2.16 6.63 -28.98
N GLY A 3 -2.48 5.56 -28.25
CA GLY A 3 -2.99 5.72 -26.88
C GLY A 3 -1.86 6.22 -26.01
N ALA A 4 -1.99 7.42 -25.46
CA ALA A 4 -1.04 7.95 -24.49
C ALA A 4 -1.01 7.02 -23.28
N VAL A 5 0.10 6.33 -23.07
CA VAL A 5 0.38 5.59 -21.84
C VAL A 5 0.56 6.65 -20.76
N MET A 6 -0.49 6.87 -19.98
CA MET A 6 -0.48 7.77 -18.84
C MET A 6 0.45 7.15 -17.79
N THR A 7 1.70 7.61 -17.74
CA THR A 7 2.62 7.22 -16.68
C THR A 7 2.06 7.74 -15.35
N PRO A 8 1.87 6.87 -14.35
CA PRO A 8 1.34 7.29 -13.06
C PRO A 8 2.29 8.30 -12.42
N ASN A 9 1.72 9.40 -11.92
CA ASN A 9 2.46 10.50 -11.32
C ASN A 9 3.06 10.05 -9.98
N ARG A 10 4.38 9.86 -9.96
CA ARG A 10 5.19 9.43 -8.79
C ARG A 10 4.93 10.25 -7.52
N GLU A 11 4.56 11.52 -7.66
CA GLU A 11 4.19 12.38 -6.52
C GLU A 11 2.79 12.08 -5.98
N VAL A 12 1.86 11.63 -6.82
CA VAL A 12 0.50 11.22 -6.41
C VAL A 12 0.56 9.92 -5.62
N PHE A 13 1.38 8.96 -6.05
CA PHE A 13 1.59 7.70 -5.32
C PHE A 13 2.27 7.94 -3.95
N ARG A 14 3.25 8.85 -3.88
CA ARG A 14 3.86 9.28 -2.61
C ARG A 14 2.90 10.03 -1.70
N ALA A 15 2.03 10.88 -2.24
CA ALA A 15 1.00 11.55 -1.48
C ALA A 15 -0.02 10.55 -0.93
N PHE A 16 -0.44 9.58 -1.73
CA PHE A 16 -1.36 8.50 -1.33
C PHE A 16 -0.79 7.64 -0.18
N LEU A 17 0.50 7.31 -0.22
CA LEU A 17 1.16 6.59 0.88
C LEU A 17 1.33 7.43 2.15
N LYS A 18 1.52 8.76 2.02
CA LYS A 18 1.69 9.67 3.16
C LYS A 18 0.41 9.99 3.91
N PHE A 19 -0.74 9.99 3.22
CA PHE A 19 -2.02 10.43 3.81
C PHE A 19 -3.02 9.29 4.05
N GLY A 20 -2.67 8.04 3.71
CA GLY A 20 -3.67 6.98 3.56
C GLY A 20 -4.63 7.32 2.41
N SER A 21 -5.51 6.38 2.03
CA SER A 21 -6.58 6.72 1.07
C SER A 21 -7.30 7.99 1.56
N PRO A 22 -7.56 8.99 0.70
CA PRO A 22 -8.51 10.03 1.07
C PRO A 22 -9.81 9.29 1.38
N GLN A 23 -10.18 9.21 2.66
CA GLN A 23 -11.53 8.83 3.01
C GLN A 23 -12.42 9.76 2.21
N LYS A 24 -13.33 9.17 1.42
CA LYS A 24 -14.33 9.90 0.64
C LYS A 24 -14.86 11.02 1.51
N THR A 25 -14.44 12.25 1.23
CA THR A 25 -14.99 13.44 1.86
C THR A 25 -16.42 13.52 1.39
N GLY A 26 -17.32 12.98 2.18
CA GLY A 26 -18.71 13.36 2.11
C GLY A 26 -18.81 14.87 2.33
N VAL A 27 -19.60 15.50 1.46
CA VAL A 27 -20.31 16.77 1.66
C VAL A 27 -19.39 18.01 1.47
N THR A 28 -19.71 18.98 0.61
CA THR A 28 -20.78 19.95 0.84
C THR A 28 -21.11 20.71 -0.43
N GLY A 29 -22.35 20.60 -0.89
CA GLY A 29 -22.84 21.30 -2.07
C GLY A 29 -24.35 21.22 -2.18
N VAL A 30 -25.08 21.73 -1.19
CA VAL A 30 -26.49 22.10 -1.39
C VAL A 30 -26.77 23.39 -0.62
N THR A 31 -26.72 24.50 -1.34
CA THR A 31 -27.22 25.79 -0.85
C THR A 31 -28.66 25.95 -1.31
N GLY A 32 -29.58 26.05 -0.36
CA GLY A 32 -30.87 26.71 -0.51
C GLY A 32 -32.08 25.82 -0.78
N VAL A 33 -32.86 25.52 0.27
CA VAL A 33 -34.33 25.68 0.24
C VAL A 33 -34.81 26.16 1.61
N THR A 34 -35.68 27.16 1.56
CA THR A 34 -36.31 27.94 2.62
C THR A 34 -37.31 27.15 3.50
N VAL A 35 -37.37 27.59 4.76
CA VAL A 35 -38.28 27.30 5.88
C VAL A 35 -39.70 26.79 5.55
N ASN A 36 -40.17 25.74 6.23
CA ASN A 36 -41.52 25.76 6.81
C ASN A 36 -41.73 24.79 8.00
N LYS A 37 -42.29 25.36 9.07
CA LYS A 37 -43.17 24.82 10.13
C LYS A 37 -43.97 23.59 9.61
N ILE A 38 -44.31 22.49 10.31
CA ILE A 38 -45.11 22.31 11.54
C ILE A 38 -45.16 20.78 11.87
N ASN A 39 -45.14 20.44 13.17
CA ASN A 39 -45.86 19.36 13.88
C ASN A 39 -45.70 17.84 13.56
N ASN A 40 -45.32 17.10 14.63
CA ASN A 40 -45.81 15.80 15.11
C ASN A 40 -46.20 14.69 14.11
N LEU A 41 -45.48 13.56 14.15
CA LEU A 41 -45.98 12.25 14.62
C LEU A 41 -44.84 11.20 14.62
N PRO A 42 -44.92 10.15 15.46
CA PRO A 42 -43.84 9.25 15.80
C PRO A 42 -43.81 8.00 14.91
N GLY A 43 -42.62 7.40 14.80
CA GLY A 43 -42.46 6.05 14.29
C GLY A 43 -41.41 5.99 13.20
N HIS A 44 -40.17 5.70 13.57
CA HIS A 44 -39.43 4.57 13.03
C HIS A 44 -38.14 4.39 13.84
N THR A 45 -38.23 3.36 14.69
CA THR A 45 -37.20 2.42 15.15
C THR A 45 -35.74 2.84 15.01
N ALA A 46 -35.09 2.91 16.18
CA ALA A 46 -33.65 3.02 16.35
C ALA A 46 -32.90 1.88 15.64
N GLU A 47 -32.05 2.23 14.69
CA GLU A 47 -30.88 1.43 14.36
C GLU A 47 -29.63 2.25 14.69
N LYS A 48 -28.82 1.67 15.58
CA LYS A 48 -27.70 2.30 16.25
C LYS A 48 -26.54 2.45 15.28
N GLU A 49 -26.33 3.63 14.72
CA GLU A 49 -25.00 4.00 14.23
C GLU A 49 -24.15 4.41 15.44
N SER A 50 -23.57 3.39 16.06
CA SER A 50 -22.57 3.53 17.12
C SER A 50 -21.27 4.05 16.51
N VAL A 51 -21.17 5.36 16.35
CA VAL A 51 -19.90 6.07 16.13
C VAL A 51 -19.01 5.77 17.33
N THR A 52 -18.07 4.85 17.17
CA THR A 52 -17.07 4.54 18.20
C THR A 52 -15.75 5.14 17.76
N GLY A 53 -15.36 6.17 18.49
CA GLY A 53 -14.11 6.88 18.33
C GLY A 53 -12.88 5.99 18.53
N VAL A 54 -11.80 6.49 17.96
CA VAL A 54 -10.42 6.01 18.00
C VAL A 54 -9.99 5.62 19.41
N THR A 55 -9.49 4.39 19.59
CA THR A 55 -8.60 4.03 20.71
C THR A 55 -7.65 2.89 20.30
N GLU A 56 -6.38 3.27 20.11
CA GLU A 56 -5.15 2.49 20.39
C GLU A 56 -4.85 1.17 19.65
N ILE A 57 -3.56 0.97 19.40
CA ILE A 57 -2.97 0.16 18.34
C ILE A 57 -2.38 -1.11 18.96
N ALA A 58 -3.05 -2.25 18.78
CA ALA A 58 -2.45 -3.58 18.88
C ALA A 58 -3.33 -4.60 18.13
N GLY A 59 -2.99 -4.90 16.88
CA GLY A 59 -3.60 -6.02 16.14
C GLY A 59 -4.71 -5.66 15.14
N TYR A 60 -4.63 -4.52 14.45
CA TYR A 60 -5.48 -4.30 13.27
C TYR A 60 -5.18 -5.39 12.22
N ILE A 61 -6.09 -6.35 12.09
CA ILE A 61 -6.11 -7.29 10.98
C ILE A 61 -6.86 -6.56 9.86
N PRO A 62 -6.22 -6.26 8.72
CA PRO A 62 -6.91 -5.63 7.61
C PRO A 62 -8.09 -6.50 7.17
N ALA A 63 -9.23 -5.89 6.88
CA ALA A 63 -10.33 -6.64 6.30
C ALA A 63 -9.89 -7.19 4.92
N SER A 64 -10.40 -8.34 4.51
CA SER A 64 -10.07 -8.92 3.20
C SER A 64 -10.32 -7.94 2.05
N SER A 65 -11.38 -7.13 2.16
CA SER A 65 -11.70 -6.08 1.19
C SER A 65 -10.61 -4.99 1.09
N ASP A 66 -9.98 -4.62 2.20
CA ASP A 66 -8.91 -3.61 2.19
C ASP A 66 -7.67 -4.16 1.48
N LEU A 67 -7.36 -5.45 1.69
CA LEU A 67 -6.26 -6.12 1.01
C LEU A 67 -6.52 -6.25 -0.49
N ASP A 68 -7.72 -6.70 -0.88
CA ASP A 68 -8.11 -6.88 -2.27
C ASP A 68 -8.10 -5.54 -3.03
N GLU A 69 -8.62 -4.47 -2.41
CA GLU A 69 -8.57 -3.12 -2.99
C GLU A 69 -7.13 -2.64 -3.19
N ARG A 70 -6.28 -2.80 -2.17
CA ARG A 70 -4.87 -2.40 -2.23
C ARG A 70 -4.08 -3.19 -3.26
N GLN A 71 -4.36 -4.48 -3.38
CA GLN A 71 -3.74 -5.33 -4.38
C GLN A 71 -4.15 -4.88 -5.79
N ALA A 72 -5.44 -4.64 -6.02
CA ALA A 72 -5.94 -4.16 -7.31
C ALA A 72 -5.32 -2.81 -7.70
N ILE A 73 -5.20 -1.87 -6.76
CA ILE A 73 -4.52 -0.58 -6.98
C ILE A 73 -3.04 -0.80 -7.30
N ALA A 74 -2.34 -1.67 -6.56
CA ALA A 74 -0.93 -1.97 -6.80
C ALA A 74 -0.68 -2.52 -8.22
N GLU A 75 -1.55 -3.41 -8.70
CA GLU A 75 -1.44 -3.98 -10.05
C GLU A 75 -1.79 -2.97 -11.15
N VAL A 76 -2.95 -2.32 -11.02
CA VAL A 76 -3.51 -1.48 -12.09
C VAL A 76 -2.84 -0.10 -12.14
N GLU A 77 -2.74 0.57 -11.00
CA GLU A 77 -2.18 1.93 -10.94
C GLU A 77 -0.66 1.91 -10.72
N GLY A 78 -0.18 0.96 -9.92
CA GLY A 78 1.25 0.82 -9.63
C GLY A 78 2.04 0.04 -10.68
N GLY A 79 1.39 -0.67 -11.59
CA GLY A 79 2.06 -1.54 -12.57
C GLY A 79 2.85 -2.68 -11.93
N ILE A 80 2.56 -3.00 -10.66
CA ILE A 80 3.29 -4.00 -9.89
C ILE A 80 2.91 -5.38 -10.43
N PRO A 81 3.90 -6.26 -10.71
CA PRO A 81 3.60 -7.61 -11.15
C PRO A 81 2.69 -8.34 -10.15
N PRO A 82 1.69 -9.13 -10.60
CA PRO A 82 0.77 -9.85 -9.70
C PRO A 82 1.48 -10.74 -8.67
N LEU A 83 2.70 -11.20 -8.97
CA LEU A 83 3.51 -11.96 -8.02
C LEU A 83 3.82 -11.20 -6.72
N TYR A 84 3.91 -9.87 -6.79
CA TYR A 84 4.32 -9.02 -5.66
C TYR A 84 3.20 -8.16 -5.10
N SER A 85 2.09 -8.01 -5.82
CA SER A 85 1.01 -7.08 -5.49
C SER A 85 0.39 -7.37 -4.12
N ALA A 86 0.07 -8.63 -3.81
CA ALA A 86 -0.47 -9.02 -2.51
C ALA A 86 0.51 -8.75 -1.35
N GLY A 87 1.80 -9.05 -1.54
CA GLY A 87 2.84 -8.80 -0.55
C GLY A 87 3.03 -7.31 -0.27
N PHE A 88 3.01 -6.50 -1.34
CA PHE A 88 3.12 -5.05 -1.22
C PHE A 88 1.86 -4.42 -0.62
N ALA A 89 0.66 -4.89 -0.98
CA ALA A 89 -0.60 -4.47 -0.37
C ALA A 89 -0.61 -4.73 1.14
N ARG A 90 -0.17 -5.92 1.56
CA ARG A 90 -0.03 -6.25 2.98
C ARG A 90 0.96 -5.33 3.69
N LEU A 91 2.11 -5.05 3.07
CA LEU A 91 3.10 -4.13 3.62
C LEU A 91 2.53 -2.71 3.77
N GLN A 92 1.67 -2.23 2.86
CA GLN A 92 1.03 -0.91 2.99
C GLN A 92 0.00 -0.83 4.12
N LEU A 93 -0.63 -1.95 4.47
CA LEU A 93 -1.72 -1.97 5.45
C LEU A 93 -1.26 -2.26 6.88
N THR A 94 -0.17 -3.00 7.04
CA THR A 94 0.24 -3.48 8.37
C THR A 94 1.75 -3.44 8.54
N PRO A 95 2.26 -2.79 9.61
CA PRO A 95 3.68 -2.82 9.92
C PRO A 95 4.13 -4.25 10.26
N PRO A 96 5.24 -4.73 9.69
CA PRO A 96 5.89 -5.95 10.15
C PRO A 96 6.24 -5.87 11.66
N PRO A 97 6.16 -6.99 12.40
CA PRO A 97 6.47 -7.01 13.82
C PRO A 97 7.88 -6.45 14.12
N GLY A 98 7.98 -5.59 15.13
CA GLY A 98 9.25 -5.05 15.59
C GLY A 98 9.75 -3.82 14.83
N LEU A 99 9.08 -3.38 13.77
CA LEU A 99 9.38 -2.10 13.12
C LEU A 99 8.63 -0.95 13.79
N SER A 100 9.34 0.15 14.05
CA SER A 100 8.70 1.43 14.38
C SER A 100 7.98 1.99 13.15
N VAL A 101 6.99 2.88 13.35
CA VAL A 101 6.24 3.52 12.26
C VAL A 101 7.17 4.18 11.22
N PRO A 102 8.21 4.94 11.59
CA PRO A 102 9.13 5.52 10.60
C PRO A 102 9.87 4.45 9.78
N GLN A 103 10.33 3.37 10.41
CA GLN A 103 11.01 2.27 9.72
C GLN A 103 10.07 1.51 8.78
N TRP A 104 8.80 1.35 9.18
CA TRP A 104 7.79 0.74 8.34
C TRP A 104 7.49 1.60 7.09
N LEU A 105 7.30 2.91 7.27
CA LEU A 105 7.08 3.81 6.13
C LEU A 105 8.27 3.86 5.18
N GLU A 106 9.50 3.81 5.71
CA GLU A 106 10.72 3.68 4.89
C GLU A 106 10.72 2.35 4.11
N ALA A 107 10.36 1.24 4.75
CA ALA A 107 10.23 -0.05 4.07
C ALA A 107 9.17 -0.03 2.94
N VAL A 108 8.04 0.67 3.13
CA VAL A 108 7.03 0.85 2.08
C VAL A 108 7.59 1.63 0.88
N ASP A 109 8.32 2.73 1.12
CA ASP A 109 8.93 3.53 0.03
C ASP A 109 10.06 2.76 -0.66
N ASP A 110 10.89 2.03 0.08
CA ASP A 110 11.95 1.19 -0.46
C ASP A 110 11.39 0.06 -1.33
N ALA A 111 10.31 -0.60 -0.90
CA ALA A 111 9.59 -1.59 -1.70
C ALA A 111 9.03 -0.96 -2.99
N GLY A 112 8.41 0.21 -2.90
CA GLY A 112 7.89 0.93 -4.06
C GLY A 112 8.98 1.24 -5.09
N ARG A 113 10.13 1.76 -4.64
CA ARG A 113 11.29 2.04 -5.51
C ARG A 113 11.85 0.78 -6.16
N PHE A 114 11.95 -0.31 -5.42
CA PHE A 114 12.42 -1.58 -5.97
C PHE A 114 11.47 -2.11 -7.04
N LEU A 115 10.16 -2.12 -6.77
CA LEU A 115 9.16 -2.65 -7.70
C LEU A 115 9.04 -1.81 -8.97
N ASP A 116 9.16 -0.49 -8.87
CA ASP A 116 9.19 0.44 -10.00
C ASP A 116 10.40 0.16 -10.92
N ALA A 117 11.61 0.03 -10.33
CA ALA A 117 12.83 -0.13 -11.11
C ALA A 117 13.08 -1.57 -11.59
N PHE A 118 12.70 -2.57 -10.80
CA PHE A 118 13.11 -3.96 -10.99
C PHE A 118 11.97 -4.97 -10.95
N GLY A 119 10.73 -4.59 -10.62
CA GLY A 119 9.64 -5.56 -10.38
C GLY A 119 9.45 -6.54 -11.54
N GLN A 120 9.32 -6.04 -12.77
CA GLN A 120 9.16 -6.90 -13.96
C GLN A 120 10.38 -7.80 -14.20
N GLN A 121 11.59 -7.25 -14.06
CA GLN A 121 12.82 -8.01 -14.23
C GLN A 121 12.98 -9.09 -13.15
N ALA A 122 12.68 -8.76 -11.90
CA ALA A 122 12.75 -9.66 -10.75
C ALA A 122 11.84 -10.87 -10.98
N GLN A 123 10.59 -10.63 -11.40
CA GLN A 123 9.66 -11.71 -11.74
C GLN A 123 10.21 -12.57 -12.89
N ALA A 124 10.72 -11.94 -13.95
CA ALA A 124 11.24 -12.65 -15.12
C ALA A 124 12.46 -13.53 -14.81
N ILE A 125 13.30 -13.14 -13.84
CA ILE A 125 14.49 -13.90 -13.44
C ILE A 125 14.25 -14.81 -12.22
N GLY A 126 12.99 -14.94 -11.78
CA GLY A 126 12.56 -15.94 -10.79
C GLY A 126 12.53 -15.50 -9.33
N TRP A 127 12.62 -14.19 -9.03
CA TRP A 127 12.47 -13.70 -7.66
C TRP A 127 11.05 -13.92 -7.17
N ARG A 128 10.92 -14.38 -5.93
CA ARG A 128 9.67 -14.69 -5.26
C ARG A 128 9.23 -13.51 -4.39
N ALA A 129 7.95 -13.47 -4.04
CA ALA A 129 7.45 -12.50 -3.07
C ALA A 129 8.19 -12.59 -1.73
N ASP A 130 8.56 -13.80 -1.30
CA ASP A 130 9.30 -14.02 -0.06
C ASP A 130 10.71 -13.39 -0.08
N ASP A 131 11.36 -13.28 -1.24
CA ASP A 131 12.65 -12.59 -1.36
C ASP A 131 12.55 -11.12 -0.96
N LEU A 132 11.38 -10.53 -1.15
CA LEU A 132 11.11 -9.13 -0.85
C LEU A 132 10.51 -8.93 0.53
N PHE A 133 9.46 -9.69 0.86
CA PHE A 133 8.52 -9.34 1.94
C PHE A 133 8.59 -10.22 3.18
N ARG A 134 9.34 -11.33 3.18
CA ARG A 134 9.51 -12.14 4.39
C ARG A 134 10.18 -11.31 5.51
N PRO A 135 10.09 -11.72 6.78
CA PRO A 135 10.93 -11.14 7.82
C PRO A 135 12.39 -11.33 7.43
N ASP A 136 13.20 -10.27 7.41
CA ASP A 136 14.56 -10.21 6.83
C ASP A 136 14.69 -10.16 5.30
N GLY A 137 13.56 -10.13 4.57
CA GLY A 137 13.55 -9.96 3.12
C GLY A 137 14.15 -8.63 2.68
N LEU A 138 14.46 -8.53 1.38
CA LEU A 138 15.20 -7.41 0.80
C LEU A 138 14.69 -6.06 1.30
N VAL A 139 13.37 -5.85 1.28
CA VAL A 139 12.72 -4.58 1.65
C VAL A 139 13.08 -4.14 3.08
N GLN A 140 13.04 -5.06 4.05
CA GLN A 140 13.35 -4.72 5.45
C GLN A 140 14.83 -4.44 5.67
N THR A 141 15.69 -4.94 4.78
CA THR A 141 17.13 -4.73 4.89
C THR A 141 17.60 -3.44 4.22
N LEU A 142 16.82 -2.86 3.29
CA LEU A 142 17.25 -1.71 2.48
C LEU A 142 17.54 -0.49 3.35
N GLN A 143 16.65 -0.15 4.30
CA GLN A 143 16.87 0.94 5.27
C GLN A 143 17.31 2.25 4.59
N GLY A 144 16.58 2.63 3.53
CA GLY A 144 16.85 3.81 2.71
C GLY A 144 17.89 3.62 1.60
N ALA A 145 18.61 2.49 1.56
CA ALA A 145 19.43 2.13 0.40
C ALA A 145 18.54 1.78 -0.80
N HIS A 146 19.05 1.97 -2.02
CA HIS A 146 18.37 1.50 -3.23
C HIS A 146 19.14 0.35 -3.88
N VAL A 147 18.46 -0.42 -4.73
CA VAL A 147 19.08 -1.49 -5.49
C VAL A 147 19.66 -0.92 -6.79
N ASN A 148 20.91 -1.25 -7.09
CA ASN A 148 21.58 -0.87 -8.32
C ASN A 148 21.44 -1.94 -9.40
N LYS A 149 21.41 -3.22 -8.99
CA LYS A 149 21.39 -4.36 -9.88
C LYS A 149 20.81 -5.59 -9.19
N ILE A 150 20.07 -6.39 -9.94
CA ILE A 150 19.67 -7.74 -9.54
C ILE A 150 20.23 -8.81 -10.48
N THR A 151 20.41 -10.01 -9.94
CA THR A 151 20.64 -11.27 -10.64
C THR A 151 19.57 -12.26 -10.18
N THR A 152 19.55 -13.50 -10.70
CA THR A 152 18.61 -14.54 -10.27
C THR A 152 18.62 -14.79 -8.75
N THR A 153 19.73 -14.53 -8.06
CA THR A 153 19.87 -14.86 -6.62
C THR A 153 20.39 -13.72 -5.76
N THR A 154 20.73 -12.56 -6.33
CA THR A 154 21.35 -11.47 -5.55
C THR A 154 20.86 -10.10 -5.95
N ALA A 155 20.71 -9.19 -4.98
CA ALA A 155 20.57 -7.76 -5.21
C ALA A 155 21.81 -7.02 -4.67
N VAL A 156 22.38 -6.14 -5.49
CA VAL A 156 23.48 -5.25 -5.11
C VAL A 156 22.87 -3.90 -4.73
N ARG A 157 23.15 -3.47 -3.50
CA ARG A 157 22.62 -2.23 -2.93
C ARG A 157 23.58 -1.06 -3.15
N SER A 158 23.06 0.16 -3.05
CA SER A 158 23.82 1.40 -3.14
C SER A 158 24.84 1.60 -2.03
N ASP A 159 24.66 0.94 -0.89
CA ASP A 159 25.60 0.92 0.24
C ASP A 159 26.70 -0.15 0.12
N GLY A 160 26.78 -0.83 -1.03
CA GLY A 160 27.76 -1.88 -1.32
C GLY A 160 27.42 -3.25 -0.72
N ARG A 161 26.36 -3.37 0.09
CA ARG A 161 25.93 -4.67 0.63
C ARG A 161 25.24 -5.50 -0.45
N ILE A 162 25.31 -6.82 -0.30
CA ILE A 162 24.65 -7.78 -1.20
C ILE A 162 23.59 -8.53 -0.40
N PHE A 163 22.36 -8.49 -0.90
CA PHE A 163 21.28 -9.37 -0.44
C PHE A 163 21.28 -10.64 -1.28
N LYS A 164 21.06 -11.79 -0.65
CA LYS A 164 20.89 -13.08 -1.32
C LYS A 164 19.42 -13.52 -1.20
N GLY A 165 18.77 -13.69 -2.34
CA GLY A 165 17.44 -14.27 -2.42
C GLY A 165 17.43 -15.74 -2.00
N VAL A 166 16.24 -16.24 -1.72
CA VAL A 166 15.95 -17.64 -1.47
C VAL A 166 16.21 -18.41 -2.75
N VAL A 167 17.09 -19.40 -2.67
CA VAL A 167 17.30 -20.36 -3.75
C VAL A 167 16.22 -21.43 -3.62
N SER A 168 15.52 -21.72 -4.71
CA SER A 168 14.70 -22.94 -4.77
C SER A 168 15.65 -24.14 -4.71
N GLU A 169 15.55 -24.94 -3.65
CA GLU A 169 16.18 -26.28 -3.57
C GLU A 169 15.52 -27.27 -4.54
#